data_AF-A0A524GKX4-F1
#
_entry.id   AF-A0A524GKX4-F1
#
_cell.length_a   1.000
_cell.length_b   1.000
_cell.length_c   1.000
_cell.angle_alpha   90.00
_cell.angle_beta   90.00
_cell.angle_gamma   90.00
#
_symmetry.space_group_name_H-M   'P 1'
#
loop_
_entity.id
_entity.type
_entity.pdbx_description
1 polymer ?
#
loop_
_entity_poly.entity_id
_entity_poly.type
_entity_poly.pdbx_seq_one_letter_code
_entity_poly.pdbx_strand_id
1 'polypeptide(L)'
;MRTFLRRLIFVLIIAIIAMVLWDNKDRVGLLANNGLRIQGDWYRVEMNFKGSDVYNFSGKLISRNNDVVGSYDLRQNTELEVTLDGQVTDYILSFEDDENMVWSIEVNGKQVPSVLWRQ
;
A
#
# COMPACT_ATOMS: atom_id res chain seq x y z
N MET A 1 36.25 6.69 32.77
CA MET A 1 36.44 6.54 31.30
C MET A 1 35.74 5.31 30.71
N ARG A 2 35.86 4.10 31.28
CA ARG A 2 35.22 2.86 30.74
C ARG A 2 33.69 2.93 30.55
N THR A 3 32.97 3.60 31.45
CA THR A 3 31.51 3.75 31.40
C THR A 3 31.05 4.76 30.35
N PHE A 4 31.80 5.84 30.16
CA PHE A 4 31.55 6.83 29.10
C PHE A 4 31.75 6.23 27.71
N LEU A 5 32.84 5.47 27.52
CA LEU A 5 33.11 4.81 26.24
C LEU A 5 32.02 3.79 25.88
N ARG A 6 31.54 3.01 26.86
CA ARG A 6 30.41 2.08 26.66
C ARG A 6 29.14 2.82 26.23
N ARG A 7 28.80 3.93 26.88
CA ARG A 7 27.61 4.73 26.52
C ARG A 7 27.73 5.31 25.11
N LEU A 8 28.90 5.81 24.73
CA LEU A 8 29.15 6.35 23.40
C LEU A 8 28.98 5.27 22.32
N ILE A 9 29.52 4.07 22.54
CA ILE A 9 29.38 2.94 21.62
C ILE A 9 27.91 2.53 21.47
N PHE A 10 27.16 2.45 22.58
CA PHE A 10 25.73 2.14 22.53
C PHE A 10 24.92 3.17 21.74
N VAL A 11 25.19 4.46 21.93
CA VAL A 11 24.53 5.53 21.16
C VAL A 11 24.85 5.41 19.67
N LEU A 12 26.10 5.11 19.33
CA LEU A 12 26.53 4.91 17.94
C LEU A 12 25.82 3.71 17.28
N ILE A 13 25.68 2.59 18.01
CA ILE A 13 24.95 1.42 17.51
C ILE A 13 23.47 1.75 17.28
N ILE A 14 22.83 2.44 18.22
CA ILE A 14 21.41 2.85 18.07
C ILE A 14 21.25 3.80 16.88
N ALA A 15 22.18 4.74 16.68
CA ALA A 15 22.13 5.67 15.56
C ALA A 15 22.26 4.95 14.20
N ILE A 16 23.14 3.94 14.11
CA ILE A 16 23.29 3.12 12.90
C ILE A 16 22.01 2.31 12.64
N ILE A 17 21.43 1.68 13.67
CA ILE A 17 20.17 0.93 13.53
C ILE A 17 19.04 1.87 13.09
N ALA A 18 18.94 3.06 13.68
CA ALA A 18 17.94 4.05 13.30
C ALA A 18 18.10 4.53 11.85
N MET A 19 19.32 4.76 11.38
CA MET A 19 19.59 5.10 9.96
C MET A 19 19.17 3.95 9.03
N VAL A 20 19.52 2.71 9.36
CA VAL A 20 19.15 1.54 8.54
C VAL A 20 17.64 1.35 8.49
N LEU A 21 16.95 1.52 9.62
CA LEU A 21 15.48 1.44 9.67
C LEU A 21 14.82 2.57 8.88
N TRP A 22 15.38 3.78 8.92
CA TRP A 22 14.88 4.90 8.14
C TRP A 22 15.04 4.68 6.63
N ASP A 23 16.20 4.18 6.20
CA ASP A 23 16.49 3.86 4.79
C ASP A 23 15.61 2.70 4.28
N ASN A 24 15.17 1.83 5.19
CA ASN A 24 14.24 0.74 4.89
C ASN A 24 12.79 1.05 5.29
N LYS A 25 12.41 2.31 5.54
CA LYS A 25 11.04 2.66 5.97
C LYS A 25 9.97 2.11 5.03
N ASP A 26 10.27 2.09 3.73
CA ASP A 26 9.35 1.61 2.69
C ASP A 26 9.20 0.07 2.74
N ARG A 27 10.23 -0.65 3.22
CA ARG A 27 10.18 -2.10 3.48
C ARG A 27 9.58 -2.43 4.85
N VAL A 28 9.76 -1.60 5.87
CA VAL A 28 9.09 -1.77 7.18
C VAL A 28 7.60 -1.47 7.05
N GLY A 29 7.21 -0.60 6.11
CA GLY A 29 5.82 -0.44 5.67
C GLY A 29 5.17 -1.73 5.15
N LEU A 30 5.93 -2.76 4.74
CA LEU A 30 5.37 -4.08 4.38
C LEU A 30 4.86 -4.88 5.60
N LEU A 31 5.25 -4.51 6.83
CA LEU A 31 4.62 -5.01 8.05
C LEU A 31 3.33 -4.24 8.38
N ALA A 32 3.05 -3.13 7.69
CA ALA A 32 1.74 -2.50 7.79
C ALA A 32 0.71 -3.43 7.13
N ASN A 33 -0.37 -3.70 7.85
CA ASN A 33 -1.46 -4.51 7.37
C ASN A 33 -2.15 -3.75 6.22
N ASN A 34 -1.81 -4.08 4.98
CA ASN A 34 -2.37 -3.47 3.78
C ASN A 34 -3.89 -3.69 3.72
N GLY A 35 -4.40 -4.72 4.40
CA GLY A 35 -5.83 -4.94 4.58
C GLY A 35 -6.53 -3.84 5.39
N LEU A 36 -5.81 -3.16 6.30
CA LEU A 36 -6.30 -1.97 6.97
C LEU A 36 -6.07 -0.71 6.12
N ARG A 37 -4.92 -0.61 5.44
CA ARG A 37 -4.56 0.59 4.64
C ARG A 37 -5.47 0.78 3.42
N ILE A 38 -5.92 -0.31 2.80
CA ILE A 38 -6.85 -0.23 1.66
C ILE A 38 -8.22 0.33 2.06
N GLN A 39 -8.58 0.27 3.35
CA GLN A 39 -9.90 0.72 3.80
C GLN A 39 -10.07 2.24 3.64
N GLY A 40 -11.27 2.65 3.25
CA GLY A 40 -11.65 4.06 3.18
C GLY A 40 -11.98 4.53 1.77
N ASP A 41 -11.97 5.85 1.59
CA ASP A 41 -12.37 6.52 0.37
C ASP A 41 -11.16 6.78 -0.52
N TRP A 42 -11.28 6.43 -1.80
CA TRP A 42 -10.22 6.54 -2.78
C TRP A 42 -10.78 7.08 -4.09
N TYR A 43 -9.99 7.89 -4.77
CA TYR A 43 -10.26 8.40 -6.10
C TYR A 43 -9.35 7.69 -7.08
N ARG A 44 -9.92 7.13 -8.15
CA ARG A 44 -9.10 6.62 -9.25
C ARG A 44 -8.37 7.78 -9.90
N VAL A 45 -7.06 7.66 -10.11
CA VAL A 45 -6.25 8.69 -10.76
C VAL A 45 -6.34 8.52 -12.27
N GLU A 46 -6.73 9.58 -12.96
CA GLU A 46 -6.85 9.66 -14.41
C GLU A 46 -6.06 10.87 -14.91
N MET A 47 -5.18 10.67 -15.89
CA MET A 47 -4.30 11.74 -16.42
C MET A 47 -3.51 12.50 -15.33
N ASN A 48 -3.11 11.82 -14.25
CA ASN A 48 -2.44 12.37 -13.05
C ASN A 48 -3.31 13.23 -12.12
N PHE A 49 -4.62 13.29 -12.34
CA PHE A 49 -5.58 13.98 -11.47
C PHE A 49 -6.49 12.97 -10.75
N LYS A 50 -7.02 13.36 -9.58
CA LYS A 50 -8.10 12.61 -8.95
C LYS A 50 -9.31 12.60 -9.89
N GLY A 51 -9.87 11.42 -10.14
CA GLY A 51 -11.14 11.27 -10.82
C GLY A 51 -12.29 11.90 -10.04
N SER A 52 -13.45 12.02 -10.68
CA SER A 52 -14.64 12.63 -10.06
C SER A 52 -15.38 11.69 -9.11
N ASP A 53 -15.26 10.38 -9.30
CA ASP A 53 -15.96 9.38 -8.51
C ASP A 53 -15.18 8.95 -7.27
N VAL A 54 -15.89 8.79 -6.16
CA VAL A 54 -15.35 8.23 -4.92
C VAL A 54 -15.61 6.73 -4.88
N TYR A 55 -14.56 5.97 -4.65
CA TYR A 55 -14.59 4.54 -4.41
C TYR A 55 -14.32 4.27 -2.93
N ASN A 56 -15.28 3.68 -2.24
CA ASN A 56 -15.13 3.24 -0.85
C ASN A 56 -14.76 1.75 -0.82
N PHE A 57 -13.66 1.43 -0.16
CA PHE A 57 -13.23 0.07 0.10
C PHE A 57 -13.52 -0.26 1.56
N SER A 58 -14.50 -1.13 1.80
CA SER A 58 -14.90 -1.50 3.16
C SER A 58 -15.30 -2.96 3.25
N GLY A 59 -14.72 -3.70 4.20
CA GLY A 59 -15.18 -5.05 4.52
C GLY A 59 -15.21 -6.01 3.30
N LYS A 60 -14.19 -5.93 2.43
CA LYS A 60 -14.08 -6.68 1.15
C LYS A 60 -15.02 -6.25 0.04
N LEU A 61 -15.77 -5.17 0.21
CA LEU A 61 -16.64 -4.59 -0.82
C LEU A 61 -16.04 -3.33 -1.41
N ILE A 62 -16.33 -3.11 -2.69
CA ILE A 62 -16.01 -1.88 -3.41
C ILE A 62 -17.34 -1.20 -3.72
N SER A 63 -17.51 0.01 -3.18
CA SER A 63 -18.68 0.85 -3.47
C SER A 63 -18.25 2.07 -4.26
N ARG A 64 -19.03 2.48 -5.26
CA ARG A 64 -18.86 3.74 -5.98
C ARG A 64 -20.09 4.60 -5.76
N ASN A 65 -19.93 5.81 -5.22
CA ASN A 65 -21.05 6.71 -4.92
C ASN A 65 -22.17 6.06 -4.07
N ASN A 66 -21.79 5.19 -3.11
CA ASN A 66 -22.65 4.36 -2.22
C ASN A 66 -23.31 3.13 -2.85
N ASP A 67 -23.12 2.87 -4.15
CA ASP A 67 -23.57 1.62 -4.77
C ASP A 67 -22.46 0.59 -4.78
N VAL A 68 -22.74 -0.64 -4.32
CA VAL A 68 -21.76 -1.74 -4.36
C VAL A 68 -21.54 -2.14 -5.83
N VAL A 69 -20.32 -1.94 -6.32
CA VAL A 69 -19.91 -2.24 -7.71
C VAL A 69 -19.05 -3.50 -7.80
N GLY A 70 -18.57 -4.01 -6.68
CA GLY A 70 -17.76 -5.21 -6.67
C GLY A 70 -17.23 -5.60 -5.30
N SER A 71 -16.24 -6.49 -5.32
CA SER A 71 -15.58 -7.01 -4.13
C SER A 71 -14.08 -7.19 -4.36
N TYR A 72 -13.33 -7.28 -3.27
CA TYR A 72 -11.91 -7.60 -3.32
C TYR A 72 -11.52 -8.57 -2.21
N ASP A 73 -10.48 -9.36 -2.44
CA ASP A 73 -9.85 -10.20 -1.43
C ASP A 73 -8.34 -9.98 -1.45
N LEU A 74 -7.77 -9.64 -0.30
CA LEU A 74 -6.33 -9.41 -0.15
C LEU A 74 -5.67 -10.64 0.48
N ARG A 75 -4.83 -11.31 -0.31
CA ARG A 75 -4.03 -12.47 0.08
C ARG A 75 -2.57 -12.05 0.29
N GLN A 76 -1.91 -12.66 1.25
CA GLN A 76 -0.47 -12.45 1.54
C GLN A 76 -0.05 -10.97 1.70
N ASN A 77 -0.98 -10.09 2.10
CA ASN A 77 -0.78 -8.64 2.24
C ASN A 77 -0.54 -7.86 0.92
N THR A 78 -0.37 -8.51 -0.24
CA THR A 78 -0.02 -7.84 -1.50
C THR A 78 -0.76 -8.38 -2.72
N GLU A 79 -1.31 -9.58 -2.67
CA GLU A 79 -2.05 -10.17 -3.79
C GLU A 79 -3.52 -9.77 -3.66
N LEU A 80 -4.01 -8.94 -4.58
CA LEU A 80 -5.35 -8.37 -4.54
C LEU A 80 -6.19 -8.96 -5.68
N GLU A 81 -7.11 -9.86 -5.34
CA GLU A 81 -8.11 -10.37 -6.28
C GLU A 81 -9.30 -9.41 -6.27
N VAL A 82 -9.66 -8.83 -7.41
CA VAL A 82 -10.75 -7.87 -7.54
C VAL A 82 -11.83 -8.44 -8.46
N THR A 83 -13.08 -8.42 -8.01
CA THR A 83 -14.25 -8.76 -8.82
C THR A 83 -15.05 -7.50 -9.09
N LEU A 84 -15.13 -7.08 -10.36
CA LEU A 84 -15.93 -5.95 -10.83
C LEU A 84 -16.77 -6.41 -12.03
N ASP A 85 -18.06 -6.08 -12.04
CA ASP A 85 -18.99 -6.44 -13.13
C ASP A 85 -18.95 -7.94 -13.52
N GLY A 86 -18.70 -8.82 -12.54
CA GLY A 86 -18.58 -10.27 -12.74
C GLY A 86 -17.25 -10.74 -13.33
N GLN A 87 -16.30 -9.83 -13.60
CA GLN A 87 -14.95 -10.15 -14.03
C GLN A 87 -13.99 -10.16 -12.84
N VAL A 88 -13.20 -11.22 -12.73
CA VAL A 88 -12.16 -11.36 -11.72
C VAL A 88 -10.81 -10.98 -12.33
N THR A 89 -10.08 -10.09 -11.67
CA THR A 89 -8.72 -9.69 -12.05
C THR A 89 -7.81 -9.71 -10.83
N ASP A 90 -6.65 -10.34 -10.97
CA ASP A 90 -5.61 -10.35 -9.94
C ASP A 90 -4.63 -9.19 -10.14
N TYR A 91 -4.40 -8.47 -9.06
CA TYR A 91 -3.47 -7.35 -8.97
C TYR A 91 -2.42 -7.59 -7.89
N ILE A 92 -1.31 -6.88 -8.01
CA ILE A 92 -0.32 -6.70 -6.98
C ILE A 92 -0.55 -5.31 -6.38
N LEU A 93 -0.91 -5.29 -5.10
CA LEU A 93 -1.17 -4.09 -4.32
C LEU A 93 0.13 -3.54 -3.72
N SER A 94 0.37 -2.26 -3.95
CA SER A 94 1.40 -1.49 -3.27
C SER A 94 0.88 -0.12 -2.84
N PHE A 95 1.53 0.46 -1.83
CA PHE A 95 1.29 1.82 -1.36
C PHE A 95 2.60 2.59 -1.48
N GLU A 96 2.62 3.68 -2.24
CA GLU A 96 3.82 4.53 -2.35
C GLU A 96 3.99 5.39 -1.09
N ASP A 97 2.87 5.83 -0.52
CA ASP A 97 2.75 6.54 0.75
C ASP A 97 1.37 6.25 1.37
N ASP A 98 0.92 7.07 2.31
CA ASP A 98 -0.39 6.89 2.97
C ASP A 98 -1.57 7.44 2.14
N GLU A 99 -1.30 8.27 1.13
CA GLU A 99 -2.32 8.88 0.27
C GLU A 99 -2.42 8.21 -1.11
N ASN A 100 -1.42 7.43 -1.52
CA ASN A 100 -1.30 6.87 -2.87
C ASN A 100 -1.20 5.33 -2.84
N MET A 101 -2.15 4.68 -3.53
CA MET A 101 -2.24 3.24 -3.69
C MET A 101 -2.13 2.87 -5.17
N VAL A 102 -1.42 1.78 -5.47
CA VAL A 102 -1.19 1.30 -6.83
C VAL A 102 -1.60 -0.16 -6.94
N TRP A 103 -2.36 -0.47 -7.97
CA TRP A 103 -2.65 -1.83 -8.39
C TRP A 103 -1.86 -2.11 -9.67
N SER A 104 -0.98 -3.10 -9.60
CA SER A 104 -0.12 -3.50 -10.71
C SER A 104 -0.51 -4.86 -11.24
N ILE A 105 -0.25 -5.11 -12.53
CA ILE A 105 -0.36 -6.44 -13.13
C ILE A 105 1.03 -6.93 -13.52
N GLU A 106 1.23 -8.24 -13.56
CA GLU A 106 2.47 -8.82 -14.05
C GLU A 106 2.39 -9.03 -15.56
N VAL A 107 3.30 -8.40 -16.31
CA VAL A 107 3.42 -8.52 -17.76
C VAL A 107 4.86 -8.90 -18.10
N ASN A 108 5.06 -10.08 -18.68
CA ASN A 108 6.39 -10.59 -19.03
C ASN A 108 7.39 -10.60 -17.87
N GLY A 109 6.94 -10.98 -16.66
CA GLY A 109 7.79 -11.02 -15.46
C GLY A 109 8.11 -9.65 -14.86
N LYS A 110 7.44 -8.58 -15.31
CA LYS A 110 7.59 -7.23 -14.77
C LYS A 110 6.25 -6.73 -14.24
N GLN A 111 6.28 -6.11 -13.06
CA GLN A 111 5.12 -5.42 -12.52
C GLN A 111 4.92 -4.10 -13.27
N VAL A 112 3.73 -3.91 -13.82
CA VAL A 112 3.33 -2.71 -14.54
C VAL A 112 2.13 -2.09 -13.82
N PRO A 113 2.19 -0.82 -13.40
CA PRO A 113 1.05 -0.12 -12.82
C PRO A 113 -0.15 -0.14 -13.77
N SER A 114 -1.30 -0.57 -13.27
CA SER A 114 -2.54 -0.68 -14.05
C SER A 114 -3.60 0.31 -13.56
N VAL A 115 -3.74 0.46 -12.24
CA VAL A 115 -4.69 1.38 -11.62
C VAL A 115 -3.97 2.16 -10.53
N LEU A 116 -4.12 3.48 -10.57
CA LEU A 116 -3.60 4.40 -9.57
C LEU A 116 -4.77 4.96 -8.77
N TRP A 117 -4.57 5.07 -7.46
CA TRP A 117 -5.58 5.52 -6.50
C TRP A 117 -4.99 6.60 -5.60
N ARG A 118 -5.82 7.58 -5.24
CA ARG A 118 -5.45 8.62 -4.29
C ARG A 118 -6.57 8.87 -3.30
N GLN A 119 -6.27 8.89 -2.00
CA GLN A 119 -7.19 9.30 -0.93
C GLN A 119 -7.48 10.79 -1.04
#